data_AF-A0A956KGR0-F1
#
_entry.id   AF-A0A956KGR0-F1
#
_cell.length_a   1.000
_cell.length_b   1.000
_cell.length_c   1.000
_cell.angle_alpha   90.00
_cell.angle_beta   90.00
_cell.angle_gamma   90.00
#
_symmetry.space_group_name_H-M   'P 1'
#
loop_
_entity.id
_entity.type
_entity.pdbx_description
1 polymer ?
#
loop_
_entity_poly.entity_id
_entity_poly.type
_entity_poly.pdbx_seq_one_letter_code
_entity_poly.pdbx_strand_id
1 'polypeptide(L)'
;ERALTSAVDALEEALFVLDANTTIGFANPKGKALTGWKEFEGPRRFVESVAPDDRERLRDAVRESLARHASETLRNVTLAASGARVTVRLEPIDDNSDACVLATVGSALDEPASAQRHDGSPRLMVYSHDTFGLGHIRRCMNLIRAMSERMEDLSTLLVTGSPVAHKFELPPRTDYLKLPAVRKVAPDAYEPRSLGMSDEGILTLRRNLLLRTVRDYSPNLLLVDHSPTGMNGELRPVLEYLRETGSCTRILGLRDIIDSPDRVAKRWAEEKMLDVLERDYDHMVVYGSRDVYATADEYGLPDALRARTTYANYVSQGVATKTVAPEVEERLVVVTIGGGDGGGDTLVRPFLQLLRDRKDELAIRAEVLLGPFAPPELRAELRALAEGSPVVLHDFIPDPTPLFARAGLVISTAGYNVSAELIAHAQRALLIPRVVHRDEQLIRSRRLAELGLVDFLHPADATPDAIGERVLAALANPARPLAEARAANRVPLDGAERMAEFVEGLARARR
;
A
#
# COMPACT_ATOMS: atom_id res chain seq x y z
N GLU A 1 -21.36 4.18 -30.14
CA GLU A 1 -21.49 5.66 -30.20
C GLU A 1 -21.90 6.29 -28.88
N ARG A 2 -23.15 6.20 -28.39
CA ARG A 2 -23.60 6.97 -27.18
C ARG A 2 -22.74 6.81 -25.92
N ALA A 3 -22.20 5.61 -25.65
CA ALA A 3 -21.33 5.38 -24.49
C ALA A 3 -19.92 6.00 -24.65
N LEU A 4 -19.42 6.08 -25.89
CA LEU A 4 -18.12 6.69 -26.20
C LEU A 4 -18.23 8.22 -26.14
N THR A 5 -19.31 8.78 -26.68
CA THR A 5 -19.56 10.23 -26.65
C THR A 5 -19.64 10.75 -25.22
N SER A 6 -20.36 10.08 -24.32
CA SER A 6 -20.43 10.49 -22.90
C SER A 6 -19.10 10.34 -22.15
N ALA A 7 -18.26 9.37 -22.50
CA ALA A 7 -16.91 9.24 -21.94
C ALA A 7 -15.96 10.34 -22.45
N VAL A 8 -16.11 10.73 -23.72
CA VAL A 8 -15.30 11.78 -24.37
C VAL A 8 -15.74 13.19 -23.94
N ASP A 9 -17.02 13.38 -23.62
CA ASP A 9 -17.56 14.64 -23.08
C ASP A 9 -17.09 14.89 -21.63
N ALA A 10 -16.73 13.84 -20.89
CA ALA A 10 -16.21 13.90 -19.52
C ALA A 10 -14.72 14.25 -19.46
N LEU A 11 -14.01 14.23 -20.59
CA LEU A 11 -12.59 14.59 -20.63
C LEU A 11 -12.43 16.11 -20.45
N GLU A 12 -11.46 16.51 -19.62
CA GLU A 12 -11.23 17.92 -19.34
C GLU A 12 -10.57 18.66 -20.52
N GLU A 13 -10.08 17.95 -21.54
CA GLU A 13 -9.30 18.47 -22.66
C GLU A 13 -10.13 18.57 -23.96
N ALA A 14 -9.70 19.44 -24.87
CA ALA A 14 -10.30 19.55 -26.20
C ALA A 14 -9.71 18.48 -27.13
N LEU A 15 -10.56 17.66 -27.73
CA LEU A 15 -10.16 16.52 -28.55
C LEU A 15 -10.62 16.67 -29.99
N PHE A 16 -9.76 16.25 -30.92
CA PHE A 16 -10.02 16.22 -32.35
C PHE A 16 -9.52 14.93 -32.99
N VAL A 17 -10.22 14.43 -34.01
CA VAL A 17 -9.67 13.45 -34.95
C VAL A 17 -9.33 14.20 -36.23
N LEU A 18 -8.07 14.16 -36.63
CA LEU A 18 -7.53 14.89 -37.76
C LEU A 18 -6.99 13.94 -38.84
N ASP A 19 -7.26 14.23 -40.10
CA ASP A 19 -6.58 13.56 -41.22
C ASP A 19 -5.17 14.13 -41.46
N ALA A 20 -4.43 13.56 -42.42
CA ALA A 20 -3.11 14.04 -42.83
C ALA A 20 -3.07 15.49 -43.37
N ASN A 21 -4.23 16.05 -43.75
CA ASN A 21 -4.42 17.43 -44.18
C ASN A 21 -4.91 18.35 -43.05
N THR A 22 -4.95 17.85 -41.81
CA THR A 22 -5.48 18.49 -40.60
C THR A 22 -6.99 18.77 -40.63
N THR A 23 -7.74 18.12 -41.51
CA THR A 23 -9.20 18.19 -41.58
C THR A 23 -9.79 17.53 -40.36
N ILE A 24 -10.75 18.19 -39.71
CA ILE A 24 -11.44 17.71 -38.52
C ILE A 24 -12.51 16.71 -38.96
N GLY A 25 -12.30 15.42 -38.66
CA GLY A 25 -13.31 14.37 -38.80
C GLY A 25 -14.23 14.28 -37.57
N PHE A 26 -13.71 14.62 -36.40
CA PHE A 26 -14.46 14.66 -35.15
C PHE A 26 -13.89 15.72 -34.21
N ALA A 27 -14.74 16.34 -33.39
CA ALA A 27 -14.31 17.10 -32.22
C ALA A 27 -15.33 16.95 -31.08
N ASN A 28 -14.85 16.84 -29.84
CA ASN A 28 -15.71 16.82 -28.65
C ASN A 28 -16.30 18.23 -28.38
N PRO A 29 -17.29 18.40 -27.47
CA PRO A 29 -17.89 19.71 -27.19
C PRO A 29 -16.88 20.81 -26.82
N LYS A 30 -15.81 20.47 -26.09
CA LYS A 30 -14.73 21.41 -25.79
C LYS A 30 -13.92 21.79 -27.03
N GLY A 31 -13.59 20.84 -27.90
CA GLY A 31 -12.94 21.08 -29.18
C GLY A 31 -13.80 21.89 -30.15
N LYS A 32 -15.12 21.63 -30.17
CA LYS A 32 -16.12 22.44 -30.88
C LYS A 32 -16.15 23.87 -30.33
N ALA A 33 -16.13 24.06 -29.02
CA ALA A 33 -16.05 25.40 -28.42
C ALA A 33 -14.73 26.11 -28.74
N LEU A 34 -13.61 25.37 -28.75
CA LEU A 34 -12.27 25.90 -29.03
C LEU A 34 -12.11 26.42 -30.47
N THR A 35 -12.66 25.67 -31.43
CA THR A 35 -12.48 25.95 -32.86
C THR A 35 -13.71 26.62 -33.48
N GLY A 36 -14.86 26.56 -32.81
CA GLY A 36 -16.16 26.92 -33.37
C GLY A 36 -16.69 25.91 -34.40
N TRP A 37 -16.11 24.70 -34.50
CA TRP A 37 -16.51 23.72 -35.51
C TRP A 37 -17.96 23.25 -35.30
N LYS A 38 -18.77 23.36 -36.36
CA LYS A 38 -20.13 22.82 -36.44
C LYS A 38 -20.19 21.81 -37.58
N GLU A 39 -20.75 20.65 -37.29
CA GLU A 39 -20.80 19.47 -38.16
C GLU A 39 -21.50 19.73 -39.52
N PHE A 40 -22.36 20.77 -39.59
CA PHE A 40 -23.12 21.12 -40.79
C PHE A 40 -22.47 22.22 -41.66
N GLU A 41 -21.34 22.81 -41.27
CA GLU A 41 -20.69 23.94 -41.98
C GLU A 41 -19.53 23.52 -42.92
N GLY A 42 -19.52 22.26 -43.40
CA GLY A 42 -18.50 21.73 -44.32
C GLY A 42 -17.18 21.31 -43.65
N PRO A 43 -16.20 20.79 -44.42
CA PRO A 43 -14.94 20.31 -43.87
C PRO A 43 -14.09 21.48 -43.38
N ARG A 44 -13.70 21.44 -42.10
CA ARG A 44 -12.89 22.48 -41.45
C ARG A 44 -11.54 21.92 -41.08
N ARG A 45 -10.49 22.74 -41.13
CA ARG A 45 -9.13 22.30 -40.78
C ARG A 45 -8.70 22.85 -39.43
N PHE A 46 -8.18 21.98 -38.57
CA PHE A 46 -7.69 22.36 -37.25
C PHE A 46 -6.55 23.37 -37.34
N VAL A 47 -5.71 23.28 -38.38
CA VAL A 47 -4.62 24.25 -38.63
C VAL A 47 -5.10 25.69 -38.81
N GLU A 48 -6.36 25.92 -39.17
CA GLU A 48 -6.92 27.27 -39.29
C GLU A 48 -7.24 27.88 -37.93
N SER A 49 -7.35 27.04 -36.90
CA SER A 49 -7.59 27.44 -35.50
C SER A 49 -6.31 27.85 -34.78
N VAL A 50 -5.14 27.71 -35.42
CA VAL A 50 -3.83 28.15 -34.89
C VAL A 50 -3.29 29.36 -35.66
N ALA A 51 -2.49 30.18 -34.98
CA ALA A 51 -1.87 31.38 -35.52
C ALA A 51 -0.97 31.05 -36.71
N PRO A 52 -0.84 31.94 -37.71
CA PRO A 52 -0.07 31.68 -38.95
C PRO A 52 1.32 31.10 -38.73
N ASP A 53 2.04 31.61 -37.72
CA ASP A 53 3.43 31.22 -37.40
C ASP A 53 3.55 29.78 -36.89
N ASP A 54 2.49 29.19 -36.34
CA ASP A 54 2.48 27.82 -35.81
C ASP A 54 1.89 26.79 -36.80
N ARG A 55 1.35 27.24 -37.95
CA ARG A 55 0.62 26.37 -38.90
C ARG A 55 1.50 25.33 -39.57
N GLU A 56 2.70 25.72 -39.98
CA GLU A 56 3.65 24.82 -40.64
C GLU A 56 4.15 23.77 -39.67
N ARG A 57 4.55 24.20 -38.46
CA ARG A 57 4.97 23.30 -37.38
C ARG A 57 3.91 22.24 -37.07
N LEU A 58 2.64 22.64 -36.98
CA LEU A 58 1.52 21.71 -36.75
C LEU A 58 1.34 20.71 -37.90
N ARG A 59 1.42 21.16 -39.15
CA ARG A 59 1.30 20.26 -40.31
C ARG A 59 2.42 19.24 -40.36
N ASP A 60 3.65 19.68 -40.09
CA ASP A 60 4.81 18.80 -40.10
C ASP A 60 4.70 17.75 -39.00
N ALA A 61 4.33 18.15 -37.78
CA ALA A 61 4.14 17.21 -36.68
C ALA A 61 3.01 16.19 -36.93
N VAL A 62 1.90 16.58 -37.57
CA VAL A 62 0.85 15.62 -37.97
C VAL A 62 1.38 14.63 -38.99
N ARG A 63 2.11 15.10 -40.00
CA ARG A 63 2.72 14.22 -41.01
C ARG A 63 3.77 13.29 -40.39
N GLU A 64 4.59 13.79 -39.49
CA GLU A 64 5.64 13.05 -38.81
C GLU A 64 5.07 11.98 -37.88
N SER A 65 4.03 12.32 -37.11
CA SER A 65 3.28 11.38 -36.26
C SER A 65 2.68 10.23 -37.07
N LEU A 66 2.03 10.53 -38.20
CA LEU A 66 1.48 9.52 -39.10
C LEU A 66 2.58 8.68 -39.77
N ALA A 67 3.64 9.32 -40.27
CA ALA A 67 4.71 8.63 -40.99
C ALA A 67 5.52 7.69 -40.10
N ARG A 68 5.76 8.07 -38.85
CA ARG A 68 6.48 7.26 -37.86
C ARG A 68 5.59 6.32 -37.08
N HIS A 69 4.27 6.51 -37.17
CA HIS A 69 3.30 5.85 -36.31
C HIS A 69 3.69 6.02 -34.83
N ALA A 70 4.04 7.25 -34.46
CA ALA A 70 4.51 7.62 -33.12
C ALA A 70 3.80 8.89 -32.64
N SER A 71 3.72 9.07 -31.32
CA SER A 71 3.13 10.28 -30.76
C SER A 71 4.05 11.49 -30.92
N GLU A 72 3.46 12.65 -31.19
CA GLU A 72 4.17 13.93 -31.33
C GLU A 72 3.55 14.97 -30.38
N THR A 73 4.36 15.89 -29.86
CA THR A 73 3.87 16.95 -28.95
C THR A 73 4.39 18.31 -29.38
N LEU A 74 3.48 19.20 -29.78
CA LEU A 74 3.78 20.60 -30.04
C LEU A 74 3.44 21.46 -28.83
N ARG A 75 4.44 22.15 -28.30
CA ARG A 75 4.30 23.10 -27.19
C ARG A 75 4.14 24.52 -27.74
N ASN A 76 3.57 25.42 -26.94
CA ASN A 76 3.44 26.85 -27.26
C ASN A 76 2.78 27.15 -28.61
N VAL A 77 1.78 26.34 -29.00
CA VAL A 77 0.97 26.61 -30.19
C VAL A 77 0.00 27.72 -29.83
N THR A 78 -0.04 28.79 -30.62
CA THR A 78 -0.90 29.94 -30.37
C THR A 78 -2.23 29.73 -31.08
N LEU A 79 -3.35 29.80 -30.35
CA LEU A 79 -4.68 29.74 -30.94
C LEU A 79 -5.03 31.07 -31.63
N ALA A 80 -5.52 31.00 -32.87
CA ALA A 80 -5.82 32.18 -33.67
C ALA A 80 -6.97 33.03 -33.08
N ALA A 81 -7.96 32.38 -32.47
CA ALA A 81 -9.16 33.06 -31.97
C ALA A 81 -8.93 33.78 -30.62
N SER A 82 -8.12 33.21 -29.74
CA SER A 82 -7.94 33.71 -28.35
C SER A 82 -6.54 34.25 -28.07
N GLY A 83 -5.55 33.96 -28.93
CA GLY A 83 -4.14 34.23 -28.64
C GLY A 83 -3.56 33.36 -27.51
N ALA A 84 -4.33 32.41 -26.97
CA ALA A 84 -3.88 31.54 -25.89
C ALA A 84 -2.80 30.57 -26.41
N ARG A 85 -1.77 30.35 -25.60
CA ARG A 85 -0.79 29.29 -25.84
C ARG A 85 -1.31 27.97 -25.32
N VAL A 86 -1.26 26.96 -26.17
CA VAL A 86 -1.72 25.60 -25.89
C VAL A 86 -0.64 24.59 -26.24
N THR A 87 -0.78 23.39 -25.66
CA THR A 87 -0.02 22.21 -26.06
C THR A 87 -0.93 21.31 -26.89
N VAL A 88 -0.45 20.85 -28.04
CA VAL A 88 -1.14 19.92 -28.93
C VAL A 88 -0.37 18.60 -28.89
N ARG A 89 -1.00 17.55 -28.36
CA ARG A 89 -0.49 16.18 -28.43
C ARG A 89 -1.18 15.43 -29.55
N LEU A 90 -0.41 14.71 -30.35
CA LEU A 90 -0.86 13.97 -31.52
C LEU A 90 -0.56 12.48 -31.29
N GLU A 91 -1.56 11.63 -31.45
CA GLU A 91 -1.41 10.18 -31.37
C GLU A 91 -2.01 9.56 -32.65
N PRO A 92 -1.26 8.76 -33.41
CA PRO A 92 -1.81 8.10 -34.59
C PRO A 92 -2.89 7.09 -34.18
N ILE A 93 -3.97 7.04 -34.95
CA ILE A 93 -5.04 6.07 -34.77
C ILE A 93 -5.25 5.31 -36.08
N ASP A 94 -5.34 3.98 -35.98
CA ASP A 94 -5.66 3.11 -37.10
C ASP A 94 -7.18 3.09 -37.30
N ASP A 95 -7.67 3.86 -38.27
CA ASP A 95 -9.04 3.75 -38.76
C ASP A 95 -9.05 2.96 -40.08
N ASN A 96 -10.06 2.10 -40.27
CA ASN A 96 -10.13 1.06 -41.31
C ASN A 96 -10.23 1.59 -42.77
N SER A 97 -9.99 2.87 -43.00
CA SER A 97 -10.02 3.48 -44.33
C SER A 97 -9.08 4.67 -44.56
N ASP A 98 -8.61 5.39 -43.53
CA ASP A 98 -7.72 6.56 -43.69
C ASP A 98 -6.79 6.78 -42.47
N ALA A 99 -5.56 7.25 -42.73
CA ALA A 99 -4.58 7.56 -41.68
C ALA A 99 -4.96 8.84 -40.91
N CYS A 100 -5.31 8.69 -39.63
CA CYS A 100 -5.76 9.78 -38.77
C CYS A 100 -4.88 9.93 -37.52
N VAL A 101 -4.91 11.13 -36.92
CA VAL A 101 -4.35 11.38 -35.59
C VAL A 101 -5.42 11.88 -34.63
N LEU A 102 -5.40 11.39 -33.40
CA LEU A 102 -6.09 11.99 -32.27
C LEU A 102 -5.25 13.17 -31.77
N ALA A 103 -5.80 14.38 -31.86
CA ALA A 103 -5.19 15.59 -31.34
C ALA A 103 -5.86 16.01 -30.03
N THR A 104 -5.06 16.09 -28.97
CA THR A 104 -5.49 16.56 -27.65
C THR A 104 -4.90 17.93 -27.37
N VAL A 105 -5.75 18.90 -27.04
CA VAL A 105 -5.39 20.31 -26.89
C VAL A 105 -5.73 20.78 -25.47
N GLY A 106 -4.69 21.12 -24.71
CA GLY A 106 -4.77 21.62 -23.33
C GLY A 106 -4.06 22.96 -23.16
N SER A 107 -4.30 23.66 -22.05
CA SER A 107 -3.66 24.96 -21.83
C SER A 107 -2.14 24.80 -21.64
N ALA A 108 -1.33 25.78 -22.06
CA ALA A 108 0.10 25.76 -21.77
C ALA A 108 0.41 25.81 -20.26
N LEU A 109 -0.58 26.16 -19.43
CA LEU A 109 -0.51 26.16 -17.96
C LEU A 109 -0.75 24.77 -17.34
N ASP A 110 -1.15 23.76 -18.14
CA ASP A 110 -1.44 22.41 -17.66
C ASP A 110 -0.21 21.49 -17.62
N GLU A 111 0.97 21.95 -18.08
CA GLU A 111 2.18 21.36 -17.53
C GLU A 111 2.35 21.89 -16.11
N PRO A 112 2.35 21.04 -15.08
CA PRO A 112 2.84 21.49 -13.79
C PRO A 112 4.21 22.11 -14.04
N ALA A 113 4.48 23.27 -13.45
CA ALA A 113 5.86 23.70 -13.29
C ALA A 113 6.57 22.49 -12.68
N SER A 114 7.39 21.78 -13.46
CA SER A 114 8.09 20.61 -12.93
C SER A 114 8.79 21.16 -11.70
N ALA A 115 8.50 20.64 -10.51
CA ALA A 115 9.17 21.10 -9.31
C ALA A 115 10.66 20.88 -9.58
N GLN A 116 11.36 21.96 -9.97
CA GLN A 116 12.75 21.88 -10.36
C GLN A 116 13.48 21.40 -9.12
N ARG A 117 14.26 20.33 -9.28
CA ARG A 117 15.02 19.76 -8.17
C ARG A 117 15.96 20.85 -7.68
N HIS A 118 15.83 21.25 -6.42
CA HIS A 118 16.66 22.32 -5.89
C HIS A 118 18.16 21.96 -5.88
N ASP A 119 18.51 20.66 -5.85
CA ASP A 119 19.88 20.19 -5.61
C ASP A 119 20.22 18.78 -6.16
N GLY A 120 19.32 18.10 -6.89
CA GLY A 120 19.53 16.71 -7.33
C GLY A 120 19.28 15.65 -6.25
N SER A 121 18.72 16.04 -5.10
CA SER A 121 18.25 15.12 -4.06
C SER A 121 17.26 14.06 -4.59
N PRO A 122 17.30 12.84 -4.04
CA PRO A 122 16.35 11.80 -4.40
C PRO A 122 14.97 12.13 -3.83
N ARG A 123 13.94 11.92 -4.65
CA ARG A 123 12.53 12.03 -4.26
C ARG A 123 11.92 10.65 -4.19
N LEU A 124 11.49 10.24 -3.01
CA LEU A 124 10.80 8.98 -2.76
C LEU A 124 9.30 9.25 -2.57
N MET A 125 8.47 8.58 -3.35
CA MET A 125 7.05 8.48 -3.07
C MET A 125 6.75 7.11 -2.45
N VAL A 126 6.10 7.09 -1.29
CA VAL A 126 5.67 5.84 -0.63
C VAL A 126 4.15 5.76 -0.69
N TYR A 127 3.60 4.77 -1.38
CA TYR A 127 2.17 4.48 -1.33
C TYR A 127 1.89 3.45 -0.24
N SER A 128 1.07 3.85 0.74
CA SER A 128 0.61 2.99 1.83
C SER A 128 -0.81 2.51 1.57
N HIS A 129 -0.98 1.19 1.48
CA HIS A 129 -2.29 0.55 1.33
C HIS A 129 -3.07 0.58 2.66
N ASP A 130 -3.60 1.76 3.01
CA ASP A 130 -4.40 1.98 4.22
C ASP A 130 -5.90 1.90 3.90
N THR A 131 -6.36 0.70 3.54
CA THR A 131 -7.80 0.38 3.48
C THR A 131 -8.30 -0.28 4.77
N PHE A 132 -7.36 -0.76 5.61
CA PHE A 132 -7.64 -1.47 6.85
C PHE A 132 -6.48 -1.35 7.86
N GLY A 133 -6.78 -1.03 9.12
CA GLY A 133 -5.79 -1.07 10.21
C GLY A 133 -4.88 0.17 10.32
N LEU A 134 -4.00 0.15 11.33
CA LEU A 134 -2.88 1.11 11.50
C LEU A 134 -1.54 0.51 11.04
N GLY A 135 -1.55 -0.74 10.57
CA GLY A 135 -0.34 -1.51 10.41
C GLY A 135 0.53 -1.10 9.22
N HIS A 136 -0.10 -0.72 8.11
CA HIS A 136 0.57 -0.30 6.89
C HIS A 136 1.26 1.05 7.09
N ILE A 137 0.52 2.08 7.52
CA ILE A 137 1.11 3.39 7.84
C ILE A 137 2.26 3.29 8.85
N ARG A 138 2.12 2.48 9.91
CA ARG A 138 3.21 2.29 10.90
C ARG A 138 4.48 1.71 10.27
N ARG A 139 4.33 0.67 9.46
CA ARG A 139 5.47 0.07 8.75
C ARG A 139 6.10 1.08 7.80
N CYS A 140 5.31 1.76 6.98
CA CYS A 140 5.80 2.80 6.07
C CYS A 140 6.55 3.91 6.82
N MET A 141 6.04 4.38 7.96
CA MET A 141 6.73 5.39 8.78
C MET A 141 8.08 4.89 9.32
N ASN A 142 8.18 3.62 9.73
CA ASN A 142 9.46 3.03 10.15
C ASN A 142 10.46 2.98 9.00
N LEU A 143 10.00 2.56 7.82
CA LEU A 143 10.84 2.52 6.61
C LEU A 143 11.33 3.90 6.23
N ILE A 144 10.43 4.89 6.20
CA ILE A 144 10.77 6.28 5.87
C ILE A 144 11.75 6.85 6.88
N ARG A 145 11.56 6.59 8.19
CA ARG A 145 12.48 7.05 9.22
C ARG A 145 13.89 6.51 9.01
N ALA A 146 14.03 5.20 8.82
CA ALA A 146 15.33 4.58 8.55
C ALA A 146 15.98 5.13 7.27
N MET A 147 15.19 5.38 6.23
CA MET A 147 15.69 6.00 4.99
C MET A 147 16.15 7.44 5.19
N SER A 148 15.37 8.26 5.90
CA SER A 148 15.71 9.66 6.20
C SER A 148 16.93 9.79 7.12
N GLU A 149 17.10 8.87 8.08
CA GLU A 149 18.29 8.83 8.94
C GLU A 149 19.56 8.46 8.15
N ARG A 150 19.42 7.69 7.06
CA ARG A 150 20.54 7.25 6.22
C ARG A 150 20.86 8.19 5.06
N MET A 151 19.85 8.88 4.53
CA MET A 151 19.95 9.82 3.41
C MET A 151 19.42 11.19 3.84
N GLU A 152 20.31 12.07 4.31
CA GLU A 152 19.95 13.39 4.85
C GLU A 152 19.27 14.33 3.84
N ASP A 153 19.50 14.11 2.54
CA ASP A 153 18.92 14.88 1.44
C ASP A 153 17.65 14.25 0.86
N LEU A 154 17.22 13.07 1.32
CA LEU A 154 16.03 12.40 0.81
C LEU A 154 14.77 13.23 1.09
N SER A 155 14.07 13.62 0.03
CA SER A 155 12.71 14.13 0.13
C SER A 155 11.74 12.96 0.01
N THR A 156 10.80 12.85 0.95
CA THR A 156 9.79 11.78 0.95
C THR A 156 8.38 12.33 0.92
N LEU A 157 7.53 11.74 0.07
CA LEU A 157 6.09 11.96 0.06
C LEU A 157 5.35 10.66 0.36
N LEU A 158 4.74 10.57 1.55
CA LEU A 158 3.87 9.44 1.93
C LEU A 158 2.45 9.68 1.39
N VAL A 159 1.92 8.74 0.61
CA VAL A 159 0.53 8.76 0.16
C VAL A 159 -0.27 7.70 0.91
N THR A 160 -1.30 8.13 1.63
CA THR A 160 -2.05 7.27 2.56
C THR A 160 -3.54 7.58 2.59
N GLY A 161 -4.36 6.54 2.67
CA GLY A 161 -5.80 6.65 2.97
C GLY A 161 -6.14 6.68 4.47
N SER A 162 -5.14 6.62 5.35
CA SER A 162 -5.34 6.48 6.79
C SER A 162 -5.97 7.73 7.41
N PRO A 163 -7.05 7.61 8.20
CA PRO A 163 -7.68 8.74 8.86
C PRO A 163 -6.84 9.34 9.99
N VAL A 164 -5.77 8.65 10.43
CA VAL A 164 -4.94 9.05 11.58
C VAL A 164 -3.51 9.43 11.19
N ALA A 165 -3.21 9.61 9.90
CA ALA A 165 -1.87 9.98 9.43
C ALA A 165 -1.31 11.22 10.15
N HIS A 166 -2.18 12.20 10.41
CA HIS A 166 -1.85 13.44 11.15
C HIS A 166 -1.38 13.25 12.60
N LYS A 167 -1.52 12.04 13.17
CA LYS A 167 -1.09 11.75 14.56
C LYS A 167 0.35 11.26 14.64
N PHE A 168 0.99 10.97 13.51
CA PHE A 168 2.37 10.49 13.48
C PHE A 168 3.34 11.65 13.35
N GLU A 169 4.44 11.57 14.09
CA GLU A 169 5.58 12.46 13.90
C GLU A 169 6.31 12.08 12.60
N LEU A 170 6.43 13.06 11.70
CA LEU A 170 7.07 12.86 10.41
C LEU A 170 8.60 13.01 10.54
N PRO A 171 9.39 12.10 9.93
CA PRO A 171 10.82 12.29 9.78
C PRO A 171 11.16 13.59 9.02
N PRO A 172 12.40 14.10 9.12
CA PRO A 172 12.85 15.24 8.35
C PRO A 172 12.57 15.08 6.85
N ARG A 173 12.27 16.20 6.17
CA ARG A 173 11.99 16.26 4.71
C ARG A 173 10.90 15.30 4.23
N THR A 174 9.99 14.92 5.13
CA THR A 174 8.84 14.08 4.83
C THR A 174 7.56 14.88 4.94
N ASP A 175 6.69 14.76 3.94
CA ASP A 175 5.29 15.22 3.98
C ASP A 175 4.36 14.07 3.57
N TYR A 176 3.04 14.25 3.70
CA TYR A 176 2.08 13.26 3.27
C TYR A 176 0.92 13.83 2.45
N LEU A 177 0.53 13.09 1.41
CA LEU A 177 -0.75 13.26 0.74
C LEU A 177 -1.80 12.34 1.38
N LYS A 178 -2.79 12.95 2.02
CA LYS A 178 -3.96 12.22 2.53
C LYS A 178 -4.96 12.01 1.41
N LEU A 179 -5.21 10.76 1.05
CA LEU A 179 -6.30 10.38 0.15
C LEU A 179 -7.63 10.31 0.91
N PRO A 180 -8.77 10.61 0.25
CA PRO A 180 -10.10 10.33 0.78
C PRO A 180 -10.22 8.90 1.31
N ALA A 181 -10.57 8.75 2.59
CA ALA A 181 -10.55 7.46 3.28
C ALA A 181 -11.71 6.57 2.84
N VAL A 182 -11.45 5.27 2.74
CA VAL A 182 -12.44 4.24 2.44
C VAL A 182 -12.58 3.27 3.62
N ARG A 183 -13.64 2.47 3.61
CA ARG A 183 -13.82 1.31 4.48
C ARG A 183 -14.02 0.08 3.61
N LYS A 184 -13.36 -1.03 3.95
CA LYS A 184 -13.64 -2.33 3.34
C LYS A 184 -14.93 -2.89 3.94
N VAL A 185 -15.91 -3.22 3.11
CA VAL A 185 -17.20 -3.78 3.56
C VAL A 185 -17.35 -5.26 3.20
N ALA A 186 -16.64 -5.72 2.17
CA ALA A 186 -16.56 -7.13 1.78
C ALA A 186 -15.22 -7.39 1.03
N PRO A 187 -14.90 -8.63 0.63
CA PRO A 187 -13.81 -8.89 -0.32
C PRO A 187 -13.98 -7.98 -1.54
N ASP A 188 -12.95 -7.18 -1.81
CA ASP A 188 -12.83 -6.23 -2.93
C ASP A 188 -13.92 -5.14 -3.08
N ALA A 189 -14.83 -5.07 -2.10
CA ALA A 189 -15.81 -4.00 -1.96
C ALA A 189 -15.35 -2.94 -0.95
N TYR A 190 -15.26 -1.70 -1.41
CA TYR A 190 -14.86 -0.55 -0.63
C TYR A 190 -15.84 0.58 -0.81
N GLU A 191 -16.26 1.17 0.31
CA GLU A 191 -17.15 2.33 0.32
C GLU A 191 -16.41 3.54 0.89
N PRO A 192 -16.79 4.77 0.50
CA PRO A 192 -16.31 5.98 1.17
C PRO A 192 -16.57 5.91 2.67
N ARG A 193 -15.58 6.35 3.47
CA ARG A 193 -15.74 6.34 4.93
C ARG A 193 -16.68 7.45 5.43
N SER A 194 -16.70 8.60 4.76
CA SER A 194 -17.43 9.78 5.25
C SER A 194 -18.02 10.65 4.15
N LEU A 195 -17.55 10.52 2.91
CA LEU A 195 -18.06 11.31 1.79
C LEU A 195 -19.34 10.69 1.25
N GLY A 196 -20.39 11.49 1.04
CA GLY A 196 -21.62 11.07 0.40
C GLY A 196 -21.46 10.94 -1.10
N MET A 197 -20.70 9.96 -1.57
CA MET A 197 -20.44 9.70 -2.98
C MET A 197 -20.45 8.20 -3.29
N SER A 198 -20.46 7.84 -4.58
CA SER A 198 -20.40 6.44 -5.01
C SER A 198 -18.99 5.85 -4.91
N ASP A 199 -18.91 4.52 -4.87
CA ASP A 199 -17.66 3.74 -4.87
C ASP A 199 -16.80 4.04 -6.12
N GLU A 200 -17.43 4.21 -7.27
CA GLU A 200 -16.76 4.59 -8.53
C GLU A 200 -16.23 6.03 -8.46
N GLY A 201 -17.00 6.94 -7.86
CA GLY A 201 -16.62 8.34 -7.70
C GLY A 201 -15.41 8.51 -6.78
N ILE A 202 -15.38 7.81 -5.64
CA ILE A 202 -14.24 7.88 -4.70
C ILE A 202 -12.98 7.28 -5.32
N LEU A 203 -13.11 6.19 -6.10
CA LEU A 203 -12.01 5.57 -6.80
C LEU A 203 -11.44 6.49 -7.89
N THR A 204 -12.31 7.16 -8.65
CA THR A 204 -11.91 8.13 -9.68
C THR A 204 -11.19 9.33 -9.05
N LEU A 205 -11.74 9.90 -7.97
CA LEU A 205 -11.09 10.99 -7.23
C LEU A 205 -9.70 10.59 -6.75
N ARG A 206 -9.55 9.40 -6.16
CA ARG A 206 -8.26 8.89 -5.68
C ARG A 206 -7.26 8.67 -6.81
N ARG A 207 -7.67 8.08 -7.94
CA ARG A 207 -6.85 7.93 -9.15
C ARG A 207 -6.33 9.26 -9.67
N ASN A 208 -7.20 10.27 -9.76
CA ASN A 208 -6.84 11.60 -10.25
C ASN A 208 -5.83 12.29 -9.33
N LEU A 209 -6.05 12.23 -8.01
CA LEU A 209 -5.11 12.74 -7.03
C LEU A 209 -3.74 12.05 -7.15
N LEU A 210 -3.71 10.72 -7.20
CA LEU A 210 -2.49 9.94 -7.33
C LEU A 210 -1.70 10.29 -8.60
N LEU A 211 -2.37 10.31 -9.75
CA LEU A 211 -1.73 10.60 -11.04
C LEU A 211 -1.19 12.03 -11.07
N ARG A 212 -1.98 13.00 -10.59
CA ARG A 212 -1.54 14.41 -10.56
C ARG A 212 -0.36 14.60 -9.63
N THR A 213 -0.39 14.00 -8.44
CA THR A 213 0.72 14.07 -7.50
C THR A 213 2.00 13.48 -8.08
N VAL A 214 1.94 12.34 -8.76
CA VAL A 214 3.14 11.73 -9.37
C VAL A 214 3.73 12.60 -10.47
N ARG A 215 2.88 13.24 -11.29
CA ARG A 215 3.30 14.18 -12.34
C ARG A 215 4.00 15.41 -11.75
N ASP A 216 3.44 15.97 -10.69
CA ASP A 216 3.92 17.23 -10.11
C ASP A 216 5.14 16.99 -9.19
N TYR A 217 5.11 15.94 -8.37
CA TYR A 217 6.19 15.56 -7.46
C TYR A 217 7.37 14.93 -8.21
N SER A 218 7.12 14.21 -9.31
CA SER A 218 8.14 13.58 -10.16
C SER A 218 9.16 12.76 -9.34
N PRO A 219 8.72 11.66 -8.69
CA PRO A 219 9.58 10.84 -7.84
C PRO A 219 10.66 10.11 -8.66
N ASN A 220 11.82 9.91 -8.04
CA ASN A 220 12.87 9.02 -8.55
C ASN A 220 12.63 7.56 -8.18
N LEU A 221 11.95 7.36 -7.05
CA LEU A 221 11.69 6.08 -6.42
C LEU A 221 10.21 6.03 -6.03
N LEU A 222 9.53 4.95 -6.38
CA LEU A 222 8.18 4.65 -5.91
C LEU A 222 8.24 3.38 -5.09
N LEU A 223 7.86 3.45 -3.82
CA LEU A 223 7.65 2.28 -2.96
C LEU A 223 6.16 2.05 -2.77
N VAL A 224 5.64 0.95 -3.31
CA VAL A 224 4.25 0.53 -3.12
C VAL A 224 4.18 -0.53 -2.03
N ASP A 225 3.50 -0.23 -0.92
CA ASP A 225 3.33 -1.18 0.17
C ASP A 225 2.10 -2.08 -0.04
N HIS A 226 2.37 -3.38 -0.04
CA HIS A 226 1.47 -4.54 -0.02
C HIS A 226 0.58 -4.79 -1.23
N SER A 227 -0.04 -3.78 -1.83
CA SER A 227 -1.01 -3.94 -2.92
C SER A 227 -0.46 -3.45 -4.26
N PRO A 228 -0.07 -4.35 -5.19
CA PRO A 228 0.64 -3.99 -6.41
C PRO A 228 -0.08 -3.01 -7.32
N THR A 229 -1.41 -2.97 -7.31
CA THR A 229 -2.18 -2.01 -8.12
C THR A 229 -2.93 -1.00 -7.26
N GLY A 230 -2.63 -0.94 -5.96
CA GLY A 230 -3.41 -0.17 -4.99
C GLY A 230 -4.82 -0.72 -4.81
N MET A 231 -5.65 0.01 -4.07
CA MET A 231 -7.07 -0.32 -3.89
C MET A 231 -7.80 -0.32 -5.24
N ASN A 232 -8.39 -1.45 -5.64
CA ASN A 232 -9.16 -1.61 -6.88
C ASN A 232 -8.49 -1.00 -8.13
N GLY A 233 -7.17 -1.19 -8.24
CA GLY A 233 -6.40 -0.76 -9.41
C GLY A 233 -6.14 0.75 -9.49
N GLU A 234 -6.29 1.50 -8.39
CA GLU A 234 -6.09 2.96 -8.40
C GLU A 234 -4.68 3.42 -8.79
N LEU A 235 -3.67 2.55 -8.65
CA LEU A 235 -2.30 2.86 -9.06
C LEU A 235 -2.00 2.52 -10.53
N ARG A 236 -2.90 1.84 -11.25
CA ARG A 236 -2.62 1.45 -12.65
C ARG A 236 -2.22 2.64 -13.53
N PRO A 237 -2.92 3.79 -13.51
CA PRO A 237 -2.52 4.97 -14.31
C PRO A 237 -1.16 5.55 -13.88
N VAL A 238 -0.83 5.47 -12.59
CA VAL A 238 0.47 5.92 -12.07
C VAL A 238 1.60 5.03 -12.57
N LEU A 239 1.43 3.71 -12.47
CA LEU A 239 2.43 2.73 -12.89
C LEU A 239 2.69 2.79 -14.39
N GLU A 240 1.62 2.94 -15.17
CA GLU A 240 1.68 3.16 -16.62
C GLU A 240 2.45 4.43 -16.98
N TYR A 241 2.08 5.57 -16.38
CA TYR A 241 2.79 6.83 -16.59
C TYR A 241 4.28 6.76 -16.22
N LEU A 242 4.62 6.14 -15.09
CA LEU A 242 6.02 6.00 -14.66
C LEU A 242 6.82 5.06 -15.56
N ARG A 243 6.18 4.00 -16.07
CA ARG A 243 6.78 3.08 -17.05
C ARG A 243 7.12 3.80 -18.35
N GLU A 244 6.16 4.54 -18.91
CA GLU A 244 6.31 5.24 -20.18
C GLU A 244 7.36 6.36 -20.11
N THR A 245 7.45 7.04 -18.97
CA THR A 245 8.44 8.12 -18.78
C THR A 245 9.83 7.61 -18.42
N GLY A 246 9.98 6.37 -17.93
CA GLY A 246 11.26 5.78 -17.48
C GLY A 246 11.94 6.53 -16.32
N SER A 247 11.24 7.47 -15.69
CA SER A 247 11.83 8.46 -14.79
C SER A 247 11.98 7.99 -13.34
N CYS A 248 11.38 6.85 -12.99
CA CYS A 248 11.23 6.36 -11.63
C CYS A 248 11.51 4.86 -11.52
N THR A 249 12.28 4.45 -10.50
CA THR A 249 12.44 3.04 -10.11
C THR A 249 11.29 2.63 -9.20
N ARG A 250 10.58 1.56 -9.57
CA ARG A 250 9.33 1.10 -8.95
C ARG A 250 9.58 -0.15 -8.12
N ILE A 251 9.32 -0.04 -6.83
CA ILE A 251 9.60 -1.05 -5.81
C ILE A 251 8.28 -1.50 -5.19
N LEU A 252 8.02 -2.80 -5.19
CA LEU A 252 6.89 -3.40 -4.48
C LEU A 252 7.37 -3.99 -3.16
N GLY A 253 6.85 -3.48 -2.05
CA GLY A 253 7.02 -4.08 -0.73
C GLY A 253 5.90 -5.07 -0.40
N LEU A 254 6.22 -6.32 -0.10
CA LEU A 254 5.26 -7.35 0.30
C LEU A 254 5.52 -7.80 1.73
N ARG A 255 4.46 -8.21 2.42
CA ARG A 255 4.61 -8.96 3.67
C ARG A 255 5.10 -10.38 3.36
N ASP A 256 5.75 -11.01 4.33
CA ASP A 256 6.16 -12.42 4.30
C ASP A 256 5.09 -13.35 3.71
N ILE A 257 3.88 -13.31 4.27
CA ILE A 257 2.76 -14.16 3.91
C ILE A 257 1.57 -13.28 3.55
N ILE A 258 1.10 -13.41 2.32
CA ILE A 258 -0.08 -12.74 1.77
C ILE A 258 -1.35 -13.51 2.16
N ASP A 259 -1.40 -14.79 1.82
CA ASP A 259 -2.46 -15.77 2.13
C ASP A 259 -1.94 -17.19 1.80
N SER A 260 -2.80 -18.22 1.83
CA SER A 260 -2.44 -19.56 1.37
C SER A 260 -2.03 -19.59 -0.10
N PRO A 261 -1.00 -20.39 -0.48
CA PRO A 261 -0.51 -20.49 -1.85
C PRO A 261 -1.62 -20.68 -2.90
N ASP A 262 -2.56 -21.60 -2.65
CA ASP A 262 -3.67 -21.87 -3.57
C ASP A 262 -4.58 -20.66 -3.78
N ARG A 263 -4.90 -19.93 -2.70
CA ARG A 263 -5.72 -18.70 -2.78
C ARG A 263 -4.99 -17.59 -3.52
N VAL A 264 -3.70 -17.41 -3.23
CA VAL A 264 -2.87 -16.41 -3.91
C VAL A 264 -2.74 -16.73 -5.39
N ALA A 265 -2.42 -17.98 -5.74
CA ALA A 265 -2.30 -18.43 -7.12
C ALA A 265 -3.60 -18.23 -7.90
N LYS A 266 -4.75 -18.63 -7.31
CA LYS A 266 -6.06 -18.42 -7.92
C LYS A 266 -6.33 -16.94 -8.18
N ARG A 267 -6.20 -16.09 -7.15
CA ARG A 267 -6.45 -14.65 -7.28
C ARG A 267 -5.50 -14.00 -8.28
N TRP A 268 -4.22 -14.35 -8.25
CA TRP A 268 -3.22 -13.79 -9.16
C TRP A 268 -3.44 -14.22 -10.61
N ALA A 269 -3.95 -15.42 -10.86
CA ALA A 269 -4.37 -15.84 -12.19
C ALA A 269 -5.57 -15.02 -12.69
N GLU A 270 -6.60 -14.83 -11.84
CA GLU A 270 -7.79 -14.02 -12.17
C GLU A 270 -7.44 -12.56 -12.47
N GLU A 271 -6.51 -11.98 -11.70
CA GLU A 271 -6.09 -10.58 -11.82
C GLU A 271 -4.94 -10.34 -12.82
N LYS A 272 -4.41 -11.41 -13.43
CA LYS A 272 -3.16 -11.39 -14.22
C LYS A 272 -2.03 -10.68 -13.49
N MET A 273 -1.86 -11.01 -12.20
CA MET A 273 -0.97 -10.27 -11.32
C MET A 273 0.50 -10.47 -11.71
N LEU A 274 0.90 -11.65 -12.18
CA LEU A 274 2.28 -11.88 -12.60
C LEU A 274 2.70 -10.93 -13.75
N ASP A 275 1.82 -10.71 -14.73
CA ASP A 275 2.05 -9.75 -15.82
C ASP A 275 2.25 -8.33 -15.27
N VAL A 276 1.45 -7.94 -14.28
CA VAL A 276 1.58 -6.64 -13.60
C VAL A 276 2.92 -6.55 -12.87
N LEU A 277 3.29 -7.57 -12.11
CA LEU A 277 4.55 -7.60 -11.36
C LEU A 277 5.76 -7.50 -12.30
N GLU A 278 5.75 -8.24 -13.41
CA GLU A 278 6.86 -8.24 -14.36
C GLU A 278 7.01 -6.90 -15.10
N ARG A 279 5.87 -6.32 -15.51
CA ARG A 279 5.82 -5.12 -16.34
C ARG A 279 5.98 -3.82 -15.55
N ASP A 280 5.36 -3.75 -14.37
CA ASP A 280 5.17 -2.48 -13.66
C ASP A 280 6.12 -2.29 -12.47
N TYR A 281 6.89 -3.33 -12.09
CA TYR A 281 7.85 -3.27 -10.99
C TYR A 281 9.26 -3.65 -11.40
N ASP A 282 10.23 -2.86 -10.95
CA ASP A 282 11.66 -3.07 -11.17
C ASP A 282 12.23 -4.00 -10.08
N HIS A 283 11.73 -3.86 -8.85
CA HIS A 283 12.16 -4.64 -7.70
C HIS A 283 10.98 -5.07 -6.81
N MET A 284 11.12 -6.24 -6.20
CA MET A 284 10.24 -6.71 -5.14
C MET A 284 11.03 -6.87 -3.84
N VAL A 285 10.45 -6.44 -2.73
CA VAL A 285 11.05 -6.55 -1.41
C VAL A 285 10.07 -7.23 -0.48
N VAL A 286 10.48 -8.33 0.15
CA VAL A 286 9.68 -9.05 1.14
C VAL A 286 10.10 -8.60 2.54
N TYR A 287 9.17 -8.03 3.29
CA TYR A 287 9.31 -7.76 4.71
C TYR A 287 9.14 -9.09 5.47
N GLY A 288 10.23 -9.80 5.63
CA GLY A 288 10.29 -11.13 6.22
C GLY A 288 11.60 -11.82 5.91
N SER A 289 11.85 -12.94 6.60
CA SER A 289 13.02 -13.79 6.33
C SER A 289 12.62 -15.00 5.49
N ARG A 290 13.46 -15.36 4.52
CA ARG A 290 13.30 -16.56 3.70
C ARG A 290 13.28 -17.83 4.56
N ASP A 291 14.03 -17.84 5.65
CA ASP A 291 14.13 -18.98 6.57
C ASP A 291 12.82 -19.21 7.36
N VAL A 292 12.01 -18.16 7.52
CA VAL A 292 10.67 -18.28 8.14
C VAL A 292 9.63 -18.63 7.09
N TYR A 293 9.66 -17.95 5.95
CA TYR A 293 8.76 -18.24 4.84
C TYR A 293 9.38 -17.82 3.50
N ALA A 294 9.59 -18.80 2.62
CA ALA A 294 10.15 -18.58 1.30
C ALA A 294 9.09 -18.06 0.31
N THR A 295 8.55 -16.87 0.57
CA THR A 295 7.49 -16.18 -0.21
C THR A 295 7.58 -16.37 -1.73
N ALA A 296 8.76 -16.19 -2.32
CA ALA A 296 8.96 -16.28 -3.76
C ALA A 296 8.77 -17.72 -4.29
N ASP A 297 9.22 -18.71 -3.53
CA ASP A 297 9.10 -20.12 -3.87
C ASP A 297 7.66 -20.63 -3.59
N GLU A 298 7.10 -20.25 -2.44
CA GLU A 298 5.74 -20.62 -2.00
C GLU A 298 4.63 -20.07 -2.92
N TYR A 299 4.85 -18.89 -3.53
CA TYR A 299 3.92 -18.30 -4.50
C TYR A 299 4.29 -18.56 -5.96
N GLY A 300 5.27 -19.44 -6.21
CA GLY A 300 5.64 -19.87 -7.56
C GLY A 300 6.06 -18.72 -8.47
N LEU A 301 6.80 -17.74 -7.94
CA LEU A 301 7.28 -16.62 -8.75
C LEU A 301 8.20 -17.12 -9.87
N PRO A 302 8.02 -16.66 -11.12
CA PRO A 302 8.96 -16.93 -12.21
C PRO A 302 10.37 -16.47 -11.90
N ASP A 303 11.37 -17.11 -12.51
CA ASP A 303 12.81 -16.84 -12.29
C ASP A 303 13.17 -15.35 -12.45
N ALA A 304 12.57 -14.68 -13.43
CA ALA A 304 12.77 -13.25 -13.67
C ALA A 304 12.28 -12.36 -12.51
N LEU A 305 11.20 -12.74 -11.82
CA LEU A 305 10.73 -12.05 -10.61
C LEU A 305 11.54 -12.46 -9.38
N ARG A 306 11.90 -13.74 -9.26
CA ARG A 306 12.75 -14.23 -8.15
C ARG A 306 14.10 -13.53 -8.12
N ALA A 307 14.73 -13.35 -9.28
CA ALA A 307 16.01 -12.65 -9.41
C ALA A 307 15.96 -11.18 -8.97
N ARG A 308 14.77 -10.57 -8.95
CA ARG A 308 14.54 -9.17 -8.54
C ARG A 308 13.86 -9.06 -7.18
N THR A 309 13.70 -10.18 -6.47
CA THR A 309 13.08 -10.25 -5.14
C THR A 309 14.16 -10.27 -4.06
N THR A 310 14.08 -9.32 -3.13
CA THR A 310 14.99 -9.23 -1.98
C THR A 310 14.22 -9.45 -0.68
N TYR A 311 14.78 -10.21 0.26
CA TYR A 311 14.22 -10.35 1.60
C TYR A 311 14.86 -9.31 2.52
N ALA A 312 14.05 -8.38 3.00
CA ALA A 312 14.50 -7.31 3.89
C ALA A 312 14.61 -7.77 5.35
N ASN A 313 14.09 -8.93 5.73
CA ASN A 313 13.79 -9.30 7.12
C ASN A 313 12.58 -8.54 7.68
N TYR A 314 12.22 -8.84 8.93
CA TYR A 314 11.04 -8.27 9.56
C TYR A 314 11.27 -6.80 9.90
N VAL A 315 10.31 -5.96 9.52
CA VAL A 315 10.28 -4.54 9.87
C VAL A 315 9.59 -4.38 11.22
N SER A 316 10.37 -4.07 12.26
CA SER A 316 9.86 -3.75 13.61
C SER A 316 10.10 -2.28 13.94
N GLN A 317 9.37 -1.73 14.91
CA GLN A 317 9.86 -0.54 15.62
C GLN A 317 11.15 -0.98 16.32
N GLY A 318 12.25 -0.25 16.11
CA GLY A 318 13.58 -0.66 16.53
C GLY A 318 13.59 -1.15 17.97
N VAL A 319 14.33 -2.23 18.24
CA VAL A 319 14.75 -2.55 19.60
C VAL A 319 15.58 -1.36 20.03
N ALA A 320 15.04 -0.45 20.85
CA ALA A 320 15.83 0.65 21.39
C ALA A 320 17.09 0.03 22.02
N THR A 321 18.23 0.22 21.37
CA THR A 321 19.48 -0.51 21.64
C THR A 321 20.13 -0.13 22.97
N LYS A 322 19.39 0.51 23.90
CA LYS A 322 19.94 1.14 25.11
C LYS A 322 19.05 1.14 26.35
N THR A 323 17.92 0.43 26.38
CA THR A 323 17.17 0.26 27.63
C THR A 323 17.51 -1.04 28.32
N VAL A 324 17.74 -0.97 29.63
CA VAL A 324 17.81 -2.15 30.51
C VAL A 324 16.57 -3.00 30.23
N ALA A 325 16.76 -4.28 29.92
CA ALA A 325 15.65 -5.19 29.69
C ALA A 325 14.72 -5.13 30.92
N PRO A 326 13.42 -4.85 30.73
CA PRO A 326 12.52 -4.69 31.86
C PRO A 326 12.44 -6.00 32.65
N GLU A 327 12.24 -5.88 33.97
CA GLU A 327 12.00 -7.04 34.81
C GLU A 327 10.76 -7.79 34.32
N VAL A 328 10.90 -9.10 34.13
CA VAL A 328 9.82 -9.96 33.63
C VAL A 328 8.91 -10.32 34.80
N GLU A 329 7.63 -9.96 34.68
CA GLU A 329 6.56 -10.39 35.56
C GLU A 329 6.06 -11.75 35.08
N GLU A 330 6.60 -12.84 35.61
CA GLU A 330 6.29 -14.20 35.15
C GLU A 330 4.78 -14.53 35.22
N ARG A 331 4.03 -13.93 36.14
CA ARG A 331 2.58 -14.13 36.29
C ARG A 331 1.72 -13.10 35.53
N LEU A 332 2.33 -12.27 34.69
CA LEU A 332 1.62 -11.35 33.80
C LEU A 332 1.40 -12.01 32.43
N VAL A 333 0.13 -12.17 32.07
CA VAL A 333 -0.29 -12.64 30.74
C VAL A 333 -0.92 -11.49 29.96
N VAL A 334 -0.42 -11.26 28.74
CA VAL A 334 -0.97 -10.22 27.87
C VAL A 334 -1.69 -10.87 26.72
N VAL A 335 -2.94 -10.50 26.47
CA VAL A 335 -3.72 -11.02 25.34
C VAL A 335 -3.97 -9.90 24.34
N THR A 336 -3.68 -10.11 23.06
CA THR A 336 -3.91 -9.07 22.04
C THR A 336 -4.44 -9.66 20.73
N ILE A 337 -5.49 -9.04 20.20
CA ILE A 337 -6.03 -9.34 18.87
C ILE A 337 -5.60 -8.29 17.82
N GLY A 338 -4.56 -7.51 18.13
CA GLY A 338 -3.98 -6.52 17.22
C GLY A 338 -4.96 -5.40 16.88
N GLY A 339 -5.41 -5.34 15.63
CA GLY A 339 -6.35 -4.31 15.16
C GLY A 339 -7.75 -4.41 15.78
N GLY A 340 -8.12 -5.56 16.33
CA GLY A 340 -9.46 -5.81 16.87
C GLY A 340 -10.45 -6.43 15.89
N ASP A 341 -9.96 -6.90 14.74
CA ASP A 341 -10.76 -7.63 13.76
C ASP A 341 -10.49 -9.13 13.84
N GLY A 342 -11.52 -9.85 14.30
CA GLY A 342 -11.46 -11.27 14.65
C GLY A 342 -10.58 -11.58 15.87
N GLY A 343 -10.68 -12.81 16.36
CA GLY A 343 -10.04 -13.23 17.61
C GLY A 343 -10.84 -12.91 18.86
N GLY A 344 -11.82 -11.99 18.82
CA GLY A 344 -12.71 -11.75 19.96
C GLY A 344 -13.41 -13.02 20.44
N ASP A 345 -14.02 -13.75 19.50
CA ASP A 345 -14.79 -14.97 19.80
C ASP A 345 -13.92 -16.20 20.05
N THR A 346 -12.77 -16.31 19.37
CA THR A 346 -11.93 -17.53 19.36
C THR A 346 -10.72 -17.44 20.28
N LEU A 347 -10.37 -16.24 20.76
CA LEU A 347 -9.25 -16.00 21.67
C LEU A 347 -9.74 -15.33 22.96
N VAL A 348 -10.30 -14.12 22.85
CA VAL A 348 -10.54 -13.28 24.03
C VAL A 348 -11.66 -13.84 24.89
N ARG A 349 -12.82 -14.18 24.29
CA ARG A 349 -13.95 -14.77 25.01
C ARG A 349 -13.56 -16.05 25.76
N PRO A 350 -12.98 -17.09 25.12
CA PRO A 350 -12.60 -18.30 25.83
C PRO A 350 -11.50 -18.07 26.88
N PHE A 351 -10.59 -17.12 26.67
CA PHE A 351 -9.61 -16.73 27.71
C PHE A 351 -10.26 -16.06 28.92
N LEU A 352 -11.24 -15.17 28.72
CA LEU A 352 -11.98 -14.55 29.83
C LEU A 352 -12.88 -15.56 30.56
N GLN A 353 -13.49 -16.50 29.84
CA GLN A 353 -14.23 -17.63 30.44
C GLN A 353 -13.30 -18.47 31.32
N LEU A 354 -12.12 -18.82 30.82
CA LEU A 354 -11.08 -19.49 31.58
C LEU A 354 -10.75 -18.74 32.88
N LEU A 355 -10.53 -17.43 32.82
CA LEU A 355 -10.20 -16.66 34.02
C LEU A 355 -11.35 -16.57 35.01
N ARG A 356 -12.59 -16.40 34.54
CA ARG A 356 -13.76 -16.41 35.41
C ARG A 356 -13.87 -17.73 36.18
N ASP A 357 -13.61 -18.84 35.50
CA ASP A 357 -13.86 -20.18 36.03
C ASP A 357 -12.67 -20.74 36.82
N ARG A 358 -11.42 -20.32 36.50
CA ARG A 358 -10.17 -20.92 37.02
C ARG A 358 -9.13 -19.89 37.49
N LYS A 359 -9.50 -18.66 37.84
CA LYS A 359 -8.56 -17.60 38.30
C LYS A 359 -7.62 -18.04 39.42
N ASP A 360 -8.12 -18.79 40.40
CA ASP A 360 -7.34 -19.17 41.59
C ASP A 360 -6.28 -20.24 41.25
N GLU A 361 -6.58 -21.11 40.28
CA GLU A 361 -5.65 -22.10 39.77
C GLU A 361 -4.53 -21.44 38.94
N LEU A 362 -4.89 -20.50 38.07
CA LEU A 362 -3.93 -19.80 37.22
C LEU A 362 -3.06 -18.83 38.03
N ALA A 363 -3.65 -18.14 39.00
CA ALA A 363 -3.00 -17.10 39.81
C ALA A 363 -2.19 -16.10 38.95
N ILE A 364 -2.79 -15.64 37.85
CA ILE A 364 -2.19 -14.67 36.91
C ILE A 364 -2.87 -13.31 37.00
N ARG A 365 -2.13 -12.27 36.63
CA ARG A 365 -2.67 -10.97 36.23
C ARG A 365 -2.78 -10.95 34.70
N ALA A 366 -3.89 -10.44 34.18
CA ALA A 366 -4.08 -10.34 32.73
C ALA A 366 -4.31 -8.91 32.26
N GLU A 367 -3.70 -8.57 31.12
CA GLU A 367 -3.91 -7.32 30.39
C GLU A 367 -4.38 -7.68 28.97
N VAL A 368 -5.59 -7.27 28.60
CA VAL A 368 -6.23 -7.70 27.34
C VAL A 368 -6.44 -6.49 26.43
N LEU A 369 -5.85 -6.53 25.24
CA LEU A 369 -5.86 -5.45 24.26
C LEU A 369 -6.82 -5.82 23.11
N LEU A 370 -7.96 -5.13 23.07
CA LEU A 370 -9.02 -5.39 22.10
C LEU A 370 -8.76 -4.76 20.73
N GLY A 371 -7.98 -3.67 20.68
CA GLY A 371 -7.67 -2.97 19.44
C GLY A 371 -8.76 -1.97 19.00
N PRO A 372 -8.39 -0.96 18.21
CA PRO A 372 -9.24 0.19 17.93
C PRO A 372 -10.46 -0.13 17.07
N PHE A 373 -10.47 -1.28 16.37
CA PHE A 373 -11.55 -1.68 15.46
C PHE A 373 -12.49 -2.76 16.03
N ALA A 374 -12.30 -3.18 17.29
CA ALA A 374 -13.25 -4.09 17.94
C ALA A 374 -14.66 -3.45 17.99
N PRO A 375 -15.73 -4.15 17.56
CA PRO A 375 -17.10 -3.62 17.57
C PRO A 375 -17.56 -3.20 18.98
N PRO A 376 -18.32 -2.09 19.12
CA PRO A 376 -18.80 -1.63 20.43
C PRO A 376 -19.58 -2.69 21.22
N GLU A 377 -20.39 -3.50 20.53
CA GLU A 377 -21.20 -4.56 21.13
C GLU A 377 -20.31 -5.65 21.70
N LEU A 378 -19.28 -6.07 20.95
CA LEU A 378 -18.29 -7.04 21.41
C LEU A 378 -17.50 -6.48 22.60
N ARG A 379 -17.12 -5.21 22.60
CA ARG A 379 -16.43 -4.60 23.75
C ARG A 379 -17.29 -4.63 25.01
N ALA A 380 -18.57 -4.30 24.90
CA ALA A 380 -19.50 -4.32 26.01
C ALA A 380 -19.65 -5.75 26.58
N GLU A 381 -19.82 -6.74 25.69
CA GLU A 381 -19.88 -8.15 26.06
C GLU A 381 -18.62 -8.61 26.81
N LEU A 382 -17.43 -8.35 26.25
CA LEU A 382 -16.16 -8.79 26.85
C LEU A 382 -15.88 -8.08 28.18
N ARG A 383 -16.28 -6.81 28.35
CA ARG A 383 -16.18 -6.11 29.64
C ARG A 383 -17.07 -6.73 30.71
N ALA A 384 -18.31 -7.08 30.37
CA ALA A 384 -19.20 -7.78 31.29
C ALA A 384 -18.62 -9.15 31.69
N LEU A 385 -18.01 -9.87 30.74
CA LEU A 385 -17.39 -11.17 31.01
C LEU A 385 -16.13 -11.06 31.91
N ALA A 386 -15.39 -9.96 31.82
CA ALA A 386 -14.19 -9.73 32.63
C ALA A 386 -14.50 -9.25 34.07
N GLU A 387 -15.75 -8.90 34.36
CA GLU A 387 -16.16 -8.37 35.66
C GLU A 387 -15.85 -9.38 36.79
N GLY A 388 -15.17 -8.92 37.86
CA GLY A 388 -14.77 -9.78 38.99
C GLY A 388 -13.56 -10.69 38.75
N SER A 389 -12.89 -10.59 37.60
CA SER A 389 -11.64 -11.29 37.27
C SER A 389 -10.41 -10.37 37.37
N PRO A 390 -9.19 -10.89 37.60
CA PRO A 390 -7.95 -10.10 37.67
C PRO A 390 -7.45 -9.66 36.28
N VAL A 391 -8.32 -8.99 35.52
CA VAL A 391 -8.11 -8.59 34.13
C VAL A 391 -8.27 -7.07 34.00
N VAL A 392 -7.36 -6.44 33.25
CA VAL A 392 -7.54 -5.07 32.75
C VAL A 392 -7.78 -5.14 31.25
N LEU A 393 -8.92 -4.59 30.80
CA LEU A 393 -9.27 -4.50 29.38
C LEU A 393 -8.88 -3.12 28.83
N HIS A 394 -8.14 -3.12 27.73
CA HIS A 394 -7.74 -1.93 26.99
C HIS A 394 -8.40 -1.90 25.63
N ASP A 395 -9.06 -0.79 25.32
CA ASP A 395 -9.59 -0.55 23.98
C ASP A 395 -8.46 -0.39 22.97
N PHE A 396 -7.42 0.36 23.33
CA PHE A 396 -6.27 0.58 22.48
C PHE A 396 -5.07 1.07 23.29
N ILE A 397 -3.93 0.40 23.13
CA ILE A 397 -2.63 0.90 23.56
C ILE A 397 -1.84 1.25 22.29
N PRO A 398 -1.39 2.51 22.12
CA PRO A 398 -0.59 2.90 20.97
C PRO A 398 0.68 2.05 20.84
N ASP A 399 1.45 1.91 21.90
CA ASP A 399 2.66 1.09 21.92
C ASP A 399 2.55 -0.01 22.98
N PRO A 400 2.19 -1.24 22.58
CA PRO A 400 2.09 -2.37 23.51
C PRO A 400 3.44 -3.04 23.79
N THR A 401 4.53 -2.63 23.12
CA THR A 401 5.83 -3.31 23.24
C THR A 401 6.42 -3.31 24.65
N PRO A 402 6.28 -2.27 25.50
CA PRO A 402 6.77 -2.32 26.88
C PRO A 402 6.00 -3.35 27.72
N LEU A 403 4.73 -3.57 27.39
CA LEU A 403 3.88 -4.56 28.05
C LEU A 403 4.25 -5.98 27.62
N PHE A 404 4.52 -6.20 26.33
CA PHE A 404 5.03 -7.49 25.82
C PHE A 404 6.38 -7.86 26.43
N ALA A 405 7.27 -6.88 26.62
CA ALA A 405 8.61 -7.12 27.17
C ALA A 405 8.58 -7.59 28.64
N ARG A 406 7.62 -7.10 29.43
CA ARG A 406 7.43 -7.44 30.85
C ARG A 406 6.63 -8.73 31.06
N ALA A 407 5.80 -9.13 30.11
CA ALA A 407 4.92 -10.28 30.27
C ALA A 407 5.69 -11.61 30.27
N GLY A 408 5.34 -12.51 31.19
CA GLY A 408 5.82 -13.89 31.18
C GLY A 408 5.30 -14.69 29.96
N LEU A 409 4.11 -14.35 29.47
CA LEU A 409 3.49 -14.91 28.28
C LEU A 409 2.64 -13.86 27.55
N VAL A 410 2.77 -13.79 26.22
CA VAL A 410 1.83 -13.05 25.37
C VAL A 410 1.00 -14.01 24.52
N ILE A 411 -0.32 -13.91 24.58
CA ILE A 411 -1.25 -14.67 23.74
C ILE A 411 -1.77 -13.76 22.64
N SER A 412 -1.66 -14.16 21.38
CA SER A 412 -2.02 -13.26 20.29
C SER A 412 -2.56 -13.93 19.05
N THR A 413 -3.31 -13.15 18.27
CA THR A 413 -3.50 -13.45 16.84
C THR A 413 -2.19 -13.18 16.09
N ALA A 414 -1.87 -14.00 15.09
CA ALA A 414 -0.56 -13.96 14.44
C ALA A 414 -0.49 -12.95 13.27
N GLY A 415 -0.92 -11.71 13.50
CA GLY A 415 -0.79 -10.65 12.49
C GLY A 415 0.67 -10.21 12.30
N TYR A 416 1.08 -9.88 11.07
CA TYR A 416 2.48 -9.56 10.72
C TYR A 416 3.19 -8.60 11.71
N ASN A 417 2.63 -7.41 11.97
CA ASN A 417 3.28 -6.43 12.85
C ASN A 417 3.35 -6.93 14.29
N VAL A 418 2.28 -7.55 14.79
CA VAL A 418 2.25 -8.08 16.16
C VAL A 418 3.29 -9.19 16.29
N SER A 419 3.39 -10.12 15.33
CA SER A 419 4.43 -11.15 15.33
C SER A 419 5.83 -10.55 15.34
N ALA A 420 6.10 -9.49 14.58
CA ALA A 420 7.39 -8.80 14.63
C ALA A 420 7.66 -8.19 16.01
N GLU A 421 6.66 -7.55 16.63
CA GLU A 421 6.76 -6.99 17.99
C GLU A 421 6.97 -8.09 19.05
N LEU A 422 6.32 -9.25 18.91
CA LEU A 422 6.54 -10.39 19.82
C LEU A 422 7.97 -10.91 19.71
N ILE A 423 8.50 -11.10 18.51
CA ILE A 423 9.88 -11.52 18.28
C ILE A 423 10.87 -10.48 18.86
N ALA A 424 10.54 -9.19 18.72
CA ALA A 424 11.37 -8.10 19.23
C ALA A 424 11.38 -7.99 20.77
N HIS A 425 10.27 -8.29 21.44
CA HIS A 425 10.09 -7.91 22.85
C HIS A 425 9.68 -9.05 23.78
N ALA A 426 8.81 -9.96 23.35
CA ALA A 426 8.24 -10.96 24.24
C ALA A 426 9.28 -12.02 24.67
N GLN A 427 8.99 -12.67 25.79
CA GLN A 427 9.75 -13.81 26.30
C GLN A 427 9.22 -15.12 25.71
N ARG A 428 7.89 -15.27 25.71
CA ARG A 428 7.12 -16.43 25.24
C ARG A 428 5.85 -15.95 24.55
N ALA A 429 5.38 -16.72 23.58
CA ALA A 429 4.09 -16.45 22.96
C ALA A 429 3.29 -17.72 22.67
N LEU A 430 1.97 -17.61 22.83
CA LEU A 430 0.98 -18.57 22.34
C LEU A 430 0.18 -17.89 21.23
N LEU A 431 0.22 -18.46 20.02
CA LEU A 431 -0.50 -17.92 18.88
C LEU A 431 -1.80 -18.68 18.64
N ILE A 432 -2.91 -17.94 18.64
CA ILE A 432 -4.24 -18.43 18.27
C ILE A 432 -4.73 -17.59 17.08
N PRO A 433 -4.40 -18.00 15.85
CA PRO A 433 -4.63 -17.19 14.66
C PRO A 433 -6.10 -17.12 14.30
N ARG A 434 -6.48 -16.04 13.61
CA ARG A 434 -7.76 -15.94 12.93
C ARG A 434 -7.69 -16.68 11.59
N VAL A 435 -8.68 -17.52 11.30
CA VAL A 435 -8.79 -18.31 10.04
C VAL A 435 -10.01 -17.92 9.19
N VAL A 436 -10.59 -16.76 9.46
CA VAL A 436 -11.81 -16.30 8.79
C VAL A 436 -11.42 -15.54 7.51
N HIS A 437 -11.78 -16.09 6.34
CA HIS A 437 -11.50 -15.57 4.99
C HIS A 437 -10.04 -15.50 4.54
N ARG A 438 -9.06 -15.67 5.45
CA ARG A 438 -7.62 -15.63 5.14
C ARG A 438 -6.85 -16.58 6.05
N ASP A 439 -5.79 -17.16 5.50
CA ASP A 439 -4.95 -18.16 6.16
C ASP A 439 -3.56 -17.60 6.56
N GLU A 440 -3.30 -16.31 6.34
CA GLU A 440 -1.98 -15.70 6.52
C GLU A 440 -1.49 -15.76 7.97
N GLN A 441 -2.41 -15.67 8.94
CA GLN A 441 -2.08 -15.80 10.35
C GLN A 441 -1.84 -17.25 10.73
N LEU A 442 -2.62 -18.19 10.18
CA LEU A 442 -2.46 -19.62 10.43
C LEU A 442 -1.10 -20.12 9.94
N ILE A 443 -0.72 -19.77 8.71
CA ILE A 443 0.56 -20.15 8.13
C ILE A 443 1.71 -19.60 8.98
N ARG A 444 1.63 -18.32 9.38
CA ARG A 444 2.65 -17.70 10.23
C ARG A 444 2.78 -18.39 11.57
N SER A 445 1.67 -18.68 12.24
CA SER A 445 1.70 -19.39 13.53
C SER A 445 2.38 -20.74 13.42
N ARG A 446 2.06 -21.52 12.37
CA ARG A 446 2.66 -22.84 12.14
C ARG A 446 4.16 -22.73 11.88
N ARG A 447 4.59 -21.82 10.99
CA ARG A 447 6.01 -21.63 10.68
C ARG A 447 6.82 -21.20 11.90
N LEU A 448 6.31 -20.27 12.71
CA LEU A 448 7.00 -19.85 13.93
C LEU A 448 7.05 -20.98 14.98
N ALA A 449 6.01 -21.81 15.07
CA ALA A 449 6.00 -22.97 15.96
C ALA A 449 6.95 -24.09 15.49
N GLU A 450 7.04 -24.35 14.19
CA GLU A 450 8.00 -25.29 13.57
C GLU A 450 9.45 -24.88 13.86
N LEU A 451 9.72 -23.58 13.93
CA LEU A 451 11.01 -23.02 14.33
C LEU A 451 11.26 -23.06 15.85
N GLY A 452 10.30 -23.53 16.64
CA GLY A 452 10.37 -23.58 18.10
C GLY A 452 10.35 -22.20 18.76
N LEU A 453 9.79 -21.18 18.11
CA LEU A 453 9.78 -19.81 18.60
C LEU A 453 8.55 -19.51 19.47
N VAL A 454 7.43 -20.18 19.20
CA VAL A 454 6.12 -19.93 19.82
C VAL A 454 5.37 -21.24 19.98
N ASP A 455 4.43 -21.27 20.93
CA ASP A 455 3.37 -22.27 20.93
C ASP A 455 2.24 -21.85 20.01
N PHE A 456 1.50 -22.84 19.48
CA PHE A 456 0.38 -22.62 18.57
C PHE A 456 -0.83 -23.46 19.00
N LEU A 457 -2.01 -22.84 18.96
CA LEU A 457 -3.29 -23.51 19.10
C LEU A 457 -4.20 -23.08 17.95
N HIS A 458 -4.79 -24.05 17.24
CA HIS A 458 -5.73 -23.74 16.17
C HIS A 458 -7.02 -23.14 16.77
N PRO A 459 -7.65 -22.11 16.16
CA PRO A 459 -8.81 -21.44 16.74
C PRO A 459 -10.03 -22.35 16.95
N ALA A 460 -10.15 -23.44 16.19
CA ALA A 460 -11.21 -24.44 16.40
C ALA A 460 -11.02 -25.25 17.71
N ASP A 461 -9.79 -25.32 18.20
CA ASP A 461 -9.41 -26.07 19.40
C ASP A 461 -9.19 -25.15 20.61
N ALA A 462 -9.43 -23.83 20.44
CA ALA A 462 -9.18 -22.80 21.44
C ALA A 462 -10.29 -22.73 22.52
N THR A 463 -10.53 -23.84 23.19
CA THR A 463 -11.43 -23.91 24.35
C THR A 463 -10.79 -23.29 25.60
N PRO A 464 -11.57 -22.86 26.60
CA PRO A 464 -11.03 -22.38 27.86
C PRO A 464 -9.99 -23.34 28.49
N ASP A 465 -10.29 -24.64 28.50
CA ASP A 465 -9.38 -25.64 29.07
C ASP A 465 -8.09 -25.79 28.27
N ALA A 466 -8.18 -25.86 26.93
CA ALA A 466 -6.99 -25.97 26.08
C ALA A 466 -6.10 -24.72 26.19
N ILE A 467 -6.69 -23.52 26.29
CA ILE A 467 -5.94 -22.30 26.56
C ILE A 467 -5.29 -22.36 27.94
N GLY A 468 -6.02 -22.81 28.97
CA GLY A 468 -5.51 -22.95 30.33
C GLY A 468 -4.31 -23.88 30.44
N GLU A 469 -4.37 -25.05 29.79
CA GLU A 469 -3.26 -25.99 29.71
C GLU A 469 -2.02 -25.36 29.06
N ARG A 470 -2.20 -24.63 27.96
CA ARG A 470 -1.09 -23.94 27.27
C ARG A 470 -0.51 -22.81 28.12
N VAL A 471 -1.34 -22.05 28.83
CA VAL A 471 -0.89 -21.00 29.75
C VAL A 471 -0.06 -21.59 30.88
N LEU A 472 -0.57 -22.62 31.56
CA LEU A 472 0.15 -23.27 32.65
C LEU A 472 1.47 -23.89 32.18
N ALA A 473 1.48 -24.57 31.03
CA ALA A 473 2.68 -25.13 30.45
C ALA A 473 3.73 -24.06 30.11
N ALA A 474 3.30 -22.96 29.48
CA ALA A 474 4.20 -21.87 29.10
C ALA A 474 4.80 -21.15 30.33
N LEU A 475 4.01 -20.94 31.38
CA LEU A 475 4.47 -20.30 32.62
C LEU A 475 5.36 -21.21 33.49
N ALA A 476 5.20 -22.53 33.37
CA ALA A 476 6.07 -23.50 34.04
C ALA A 476 7.39 -23.74 33.28
N ASN A 477 7.45 -23.39 31.99
CA ASN A 477 8.64 -23.62 31.16
C ASN A 477 9.73 -22.56 31.45
N PRO A 478 10.92 -22.95 31.96
CA PRO A 478 12.00 -21.99 32.23
C PRO A 478 12.59 -21.38 30.94
N ALA A 479 12.47 -22.05 29.80
CA ALA A 479 12.97 -21.54 28.52
C ALA A 479 12.19 -20.29 28.08
N ARG A 480 12.87 -19.38 27.37
CA ARG A 480 12.29 -18.15 26.83
C ARG A 480 12.60 -18.08 25.33
N PRO A 481 11.89 -18.87 24.49
CA PRO A 481 12.31 -19.11 23.12
C PRO A 481 12.47 -17.86 22.26
N LEU A 482 11.62 -16.84 22.46
CA LEU A 482 11.71 -15.58 21.73
C LEU A 482 12.93 -14.74 22.17
N ALA A 483 13.23 -14.72 23.47
CA ALA A 483 14.40 -14.03 23.99
C ALA A 483 15.70 -14.72 23.55
N GLU A 484 15.74 -16.05 23.59
CA GLU A 484 16.86 -16.86 23.12
C GLU A 484 17.07 -16.69 21.60
N ALA A 485 15.99 -16.71 20.81
CA ALA A 485 16.06 -16.49 19.37
C ALA A 485 16.54 -15.08 19.01
N ARG A 486 16.11 -14.07 19.76
CA ARG A 486 16.58 -12.69 19.59
C ARG A 486 18.07 -12.55 19.93
N ALA A 487 18.53 -13.16 21.04
CA ALA A 487 19.95 -13.16 21.41
C ALA A 487 20.83 -13.86 20.37
N ALA A 488 20.31 -14.93 19.74
CA ALA A 488 20.97 -15.67 18.68
C ALA A 488 20.74 -15.08 17.27
N ASN A 489 20.00 -13.96 17.14
CA ASN A 489 19.60 -13.36 15.88
C ASN A 489 18.98 -14.36 14.87
N ARG A 490 18.19 -15.33 15.35
CA ARG A 490 17.57 -16.37 14.53
C ARG A 490 16.49 -15.84 13.59
N VAL A 491 15.82 -14.75 13.98
CA VAL A 491 14.87 -14.01 13.15
C VAL A 491 15.25 -12.54 13.18
N PRO A 492 16.00 -12.04 12.18
CA PRO A 492 16.44 -10.66 12.16
C PRO A 492 15.28 -9.68 12.03
N LEU A 493 15.44 -8.53 12.67
CA LEU A 493 14.45 -7.44 12.76
C LEU A 493 14.99 -6.12 12.18
N ASP A 494 16.08 -6.19 11.43
CA ASP A 494 16.81 -5.09 10.77
C ASP A 494 16.17 -4.68 9.43
N GLY A 495 14.87 -4.93 9.26
CA GLY A 495 14.21 -4.77 7.96
C GLY A 495 14.06 -3.34 7.49
N ALA A 496 13.98 -2.38 8.42
CA ALA A 496 13.95 -0.97 8.05
C ALA A 496 15.33 -0.49 7.56
N GLU A 497 16.38 -0.92 8.24
CA GLU A 497 17.78 -0.61 7.92
C GLU A 497 18.18 -1.22 6.58
N ARG A 498 17.86 -2.50 6.35
CA ARG A 498 18.11 -3.17 5.06
C ARG A 498 17.36 -2.52 3.91
N MET A 499 16.13 -2.10 4.14
CA MET A 499 15.36 -1.38 3.13
C MET A 499 15.97 0.00 2.84
N ALA A 500 16.46 0.70 3.86
CA ALA A 500 17.16 1.97 3.68
C ALA A 500 18.47 1.81 2.88
N GLU A 501 19.26 0.77 3.18
CA GLU A 501 20.44 0.39 2.41
C GLU A 501 20.12 0.10 0.94
N PHE A 502 19.08 -0.70 0.71
CA PHE A 502 18.61 -1.05 -0.62
C PHE A 502 18.17 0.18 -1.42
N VAL A 503 17.32 1.03 -0.83
CA VAL A 503 16.81 2.24 -1.50
C VAL A 503 17.92 3.25 -1.77
N GLU A 504 18.88 3.41 -0.86
CA GLU A 504 20.02 4.29 -1.12
C GLU A 504 20.89 3.80 -2.28
N GLY A 505 21.13 2.49 -2.37
CA GLY A 505 21.84 1.89 -3.50
C GLY A 505 21.17 2.24 -4.84
N LEU A 506 19.85 2.13 -4.91
CA LEU A 506 19.05 2.51 -6.07
C LEU A 506 19.08 4.02 -6.35
N ALA A 507 18.98 4.85 -5.31
CA ALA A 507 19.04 6.30 -5.42
C ALA A 507 20.38 6.76 -6.01
N ARG A 508 21.49 6.17 -5.54
CA ARG A 508 22.85 6.45 -6.00
C ARG A 508 23.08 6.01 -7.45
N ALA A 509 22.57 4.85 -7.84
CA ALA A 509 22.69 4.34 -9.21
C ALA A 509 21.98 5.20 -10.28
N ARG A 510 21.06 6.08 -9.86
CA ARG A 510 20.34 7.02 -10.75
C ARG A 510 20.96 8.42 -10.81
N ARG A 511 21.96 8.73 -9.98
CA ARG A 511 22.76 9.96 -10.08
C ARG A 511 23.86 9.73 -11.11
#